data_AF-A0A832ZUG1-F1
#
_entry.id   AF-A0A832ZUG1-F1
#
_cell.length_a   1.000
_cell.length_b   1.000
_cell.length_c   1.000
_cell.angle_alpha   90.00
_cell.angle_beta   90.00
_cell.angle_gamma   90.00
#
_symmetry.space_group_name_H-M   'P 1'
#
loop_
_entity.id
_entity.type
_entity.pdbx_description
1 polymer ?
#
loop_
_entity_poly.entity_id
_entity_poly.type
_entity_poly.pdbx_seq_one_letter_code
_entity_poly.pdbx_strand_id
1 'polypeptide(L)'
;MVQITSIKVSNEFCKAPIGSASVIDAYDSPIETIVRLSCKSIGLNVCRKTTPSLLRVLRLIAMDLYAVYSGLGLDNVVVEEQRHKELGTVLIAKRPGCGAVQLDIEYGDGGVMRIKVSCGKAIYECNIKCQ
;
A
#
# COMPACT_ATOMS: atom_id res chain seq x y z
N MET A 1 8.12 11.95 -11.02
CA MET A 1 8.33 10.56 -10.61
C MET A 1 8.00 10.46 -9.13
N VAL A 2 7.62 9.28 -8.64
CA VAL A 2 7.28 9.06 -7.21
C VAL A 2 8.30 8.09 -6.65
N GLN A 3 9.04 8.51 -5.62
CA GLN A 3 10.00 7.65 -4.93
C GLN A 3 9.49 7.34 -3.53
N ILE A 4 9.30 6.07 -3.21
CA ILE A 4 9.01 5.63 -1.84
C ILE A 4 10.34 5.47 -1.11
N THR A 5 10.55 6.24 -0.05
CA THR A 5 11.81 6.25 0.71
C THR A 5 11.80 5.29 1.89
N SER A 6 10.62 5.03 2.46
CA SER A 6 10.47 4.02 3.51
C SER A 6 9.04 3.52 3.60
N ILE A 7 8.88 2.29 4.09
CA ILE A 7 7.57 1.71 4.43
C ILE A 7 7.67 1.09 5.82
N LYS A 8 6.62 1.30 6.60
CA LYS A 8 6.43 0.66 7.89
C LYS A 8 5.07 0.00 7.90
N VAL A 9 5.06 -1.33 8.01
CA VAL A 9 3.84 -2.11 8.17
C VAL A 9 3.72 -2.48 9.64
N SER A 10 2.52 -2.39 10.21
CA SER A 10 2.31 -2.66 11.64
C SER A 10 1.00 -3.40 11.89
N ASN A 11 0.92 -4.02 13.08
CA ASN A 11 -0.27 -4.64 13.65
C ASN A 11 -0.79 -5.85 12.84
N GLU A 12 -2.09 -5.85 12.47
CA GLU A 12 -2.76 -7.03 11.90
C GLU A 12 -2.30 -7.40 10.48
N PHE A 13 -1.53 -6.54 9.82
CA PHE A 13 -0.76 -6.94 8.63
C PHE A 13 0.40 -7.90 8.98
N CYS A 14 0.90 -7.86 10.22
CA CYS A 14 2.03 -8.67 10.69
C CYS A 14 1.61 -9.94 11.43
N LYS A 15 0.30 -10.24 11.52
CA LYS A 15 -0.21 -11.49 12.12
C LYS A 15 -0.02 -12.68 11.16
N ALA A 16 1.18 -12.86 10.63
CA ALA A 16 1.60 -14.17 10.17
C ALA A 16 1.71 -15.08 11.40
N PRO A 17 1.27 -16.35 11.36
CA PRO A 17 1.63 -17.29 12.42
C PRO A 17 3.15 -17.31 12.54
N ILE A 18 3.67 -16.96 13.72
CA ILE A 18 5.09 -17.06 14.05
C ILE A 18 5.45 -18.54 13.97
N GLY A 19 6.01 -18.95 12.83
CA GLY A 19 6.31 -20.36 12.57
C GLY A 19 7.26 -20.62 11.40
N SER A 20 7.44 -19.69 10.46
CA SER A 20 8.35 -19.93 9.33
C SER A 20 8.62 -18.65 8.54
N ALA A 21 9.66 -17.91 8.90
CA ALA A 21 10.51 -17.10 8.02
C ALA A 21 11.39 -16.19 8.90
N SER A 22 12.46 -16.77 9.43
CA SER A 22 13.61 -16.01 9.91
C SER A 22 14.33 -15.44 8.68
N VAL A 23 14.00 -14.19 8.32
CA VAL A 23 14.67 -13.25 7.40
C VAL A 23 13.57 -12.53 6.61
N ILE A 24 13.22 -11.32 7.03
CA ILE A 24 12.30 -10.44 6.29
C ILE A 24 13.17 -9.57 5.40
N ASP A 25 13.44 -10.04 4.18
CA ASP A 25 13.97 -9.23 3.09
C ASP A 25 12.83 -8.39 2.49
N ALA A 26 13.13 -7.18 2.01
CA ALA A 26 12.14 -6.22 1.52
C ALA A 26 11.46 -6.65 0.19
N TYR A 27 11.95 -7.72 -0.43
CA TYR A 27 11.33 -8.44 -1.56
C TYR A 27 10.73 -9.80 -1.16
N ASP A 28 10.94 -10.28 0.06
CA ASP A 28 10.45 -11.58 0.54
C ASP A 28 9.09 -11.51 1.24
N SER A 29 8.53 -10.31 1.47
CA SER A 29 7.19 -10.16 2.04
C SER A 29 6.15 -9.79 0.97
N PRO A 30 5.25 -10.71 0.60
CA PRO A 30 4.12 -10.43 -0.28
C PRO A 30 3.28 -9.23 0.21
N ILE A 31 3.15 -9.09 1.53
CA ILE A 31 2.41 -8.01 2.19
C ILE A 31 3.10 -6.66 1.96
N GLU A 32 4.41 -6.58 2.13
CA GLU A 32 5.16 -5.34 1.88
C GLU A 32 5.07 -4.91 0.42
N THR A 33 5.15 -5.85 -0.52
CA THR A 33 5.03 -5.56 -1.96
C THR A 33 3.66 -4.99 -2.33
N ILE A 34 2.60 -5.56 -1.75
CA ILE A 34 1.24 -5.04 -1.93
C ILE A 34 1.08 -3.64 -1.32
N VAL A 35 1.63 -3.42 -0.13
CA VAL A 35 1.64 -2.10 0.52
C VAL A 35 2.44 -1.07 -0.30
N ARG A 36 3.59 -1.45 -0.88
CA ARG A 36 4.38 -0.63 -1.81
C ARG A 36 3.54 -0.14 -2.98
N LEU A 37 2.77 -1.05 -3.58
CA LEU A 37 1.93 -0.73 -4.73
C LEU A 37 0.81 0.24 -4.34
N SER A 38 0.19 0.05 -3.17
CA SER A 38 -0.79 0.99 -2.65
C SER A 38 -0.19 2.38 -2.40
N CYS A 39 0.93 2.46 -1.69
CA CYS A 39 1.65 3.71 -1.46
C CYS A 39 2.02 4.41 -2.76
N LYS A 40 2.46 3.65 -3.78
CA LYS A 40 2.76 4.20 -5.10
C LYS A 40 1.52 4.78 -5.78
N SER A 41 0.36 4.11 -5.67
CA SER A 41 -0.91 4.63 -6.22
C SER A 41 -1.34 5.93 -5.56
N ILE A 42 -1.21 6.03 -4.22
CA ILE A 42 -1.53 7.25 -3.47
C ILE A 42 -0.53 8.35 -3.83
N GLY A 43 0.78 8.08 -3.74
CA GLY A 43 1.83 9.03 -4.08
C GLY A 43 1.75 9.53 -5.52
N LEU A 44 1.30 8.69 -6.46
CA LEU A 44 1.06 9.11 -7.85
C LEU A 44 -0.06 10.12 -7.97
N ASN A 45 -1.14 10.01 -7.18
CA ASN A 45 -2.25 10.96 -7.15
C ASN A 45 -1.95 12.22 -6.34
N VAL A 46 -1.05 12.14 -5.36
CA VAL A 46 -0.62 13.30 -4.57
C VAL A 46 0.42 14.13 -5.34
N CYS A 47 1.45 13.48 -5.90
CA CYS A 47 2.54 14.18 -6.60
C CYS A 47 2.15 14.64 -8.01
N ARG A 48 1.25 13.92 -8.69
CA ARG A 48 0.76 14.22 -10.04
C ARG A 48 -0.72 13.81 -10.12
N LYS A 49 -1.44 14.17 -11.18
CA LYS A 49 -2.75 13.54 -11.43
C LYS A 49 -2.52 12.22 -12.14
N THR A 50 -2.91 11.11 -11.50
CA THR A 50 -2.85 9.77 -12.10
C THR A 50 -3.82 9.69 -13.27
N THR A 51 -3.38 9.19 -14.42
CA THR A 51 -4.28 8.91 -15.55
C THR A 51 -4.99 7.56 -15.34
N PRO A 52 -6.20 7.38 -15.88
CA PRO A 52 -6.91 6.09 -15.80
C PRO A 52 -6.10 4.90 -16.33
N SER A 53 -5.26 5.14 -17.35
CA SER A 53 -4.35 4.13 -17.90
C SER A 53 -3.30 3.66 -16.89
N LEU A 54 -2.71 4.58 -16.11
CA LEU A 54 -1.69 4.24 -15.12
C LEU A 54 -2.30 3.50 -13.93
N LEU A 55 -3.51 3.87 -13.51
CA LEU A 55 -4.26 3.15 -12.48
C LEU A 55 -4.56 1.71 -12.92
N ARG A 56 -4.96 1.52 -14.19
CA ARG A 56 -5.20 0.18 -14.78
C ARG A 56 -3.94 -0.67 -14.76
N VAL A 57 -2.77 -0.11 -15.08
CA VAL A 57 -1.49 -0.84 -15.01
C VAL A 57 -1.18 -1.28 -13.59
N LEU A 58 -1.34 -0.39 -12.60
CA LEU A 58 -1.11 -0.75 -11.19
C LEU A 58 -2.07 -1.84 -10.72
N ARG A 59 -3.33 -1.81 -11.19
CA ARG A 59 -4.31 -2.86 -10.89
C ARG A 59 -3.90 -4.21 -11.46
N LEU A 60 -3.45 -4.26 -12.71
CA LEU A 60 -2.99 -5.50 -13.34
C LEU A 60 -1.81 -6.10 -12.56
N ILE A 61 -0.84 -5.25 -12.19
CA ILE A 61 0.30 -5.68 -11.36
C ILE A 61 -0.19 -6.21 -10.01
N ALA A 62 -1.14 -5.53 -9.36
CA ALA A 62 -1.70 -6.02 -8.10
C ALA A 62 -2.35 -7.40 -8.27
N MET A 63 -3.14 -7.60 -9.33
CA MET A 63 -3.78 -8.89 -9.62
C MET A 63 -2.76 -9.99 -9.88
N ASP A 64 -1.71 -9.71 -10.67
CA ASP A 64 -0.65 -10.68 -10.95
C ASP A 64 0.10 -11.07 -9.66
N LEU A 65 0.41 -10.09 -8.81
CA LEU A 65 1.01 -10.36 -7.49
C LEU A 65 0.07 -11.20 -6.61
N TYR A 66 -1.23 -10.89 -6.58
CA TYR A 66 -2.21 -11.70 -5.84
C TYR A 66 -2.29 -13.13 -6.36
N ALA A 67 -2.23 -13.34 -7.68
CA ALA A 67 -2.26 -14.66 -8.29
C ALA A 67 -0.97 -15.45 -8.01
N VAL A 68 0.19 -14.80 -8.04
CA VAL A 68 1.48 -15.42 -7.73
C VAL A 68 1.55 -15.85 -6.26
N TYR A 69 1.00 -15.04 -5.36
CA TYR A 69 1.07 -15.27 -3.92
C TYR A 69 -0.21 -15.86 -3.32
N SER A 70 -1.20 -16.25 -4.14
CA SER A 70 -2.40 -16.93 -3.66
C SER A 70 -2.00 -18.27 -3.03
N GLY A 71 -2.15 -18.40 -1.71
CA GLY A 71 -1.70 -19.57 -0.94
C GLY A 71 -0.36 -19.38 -0.18
N LEU A 72 0.32 -18.24 -0.32
CA LEU A 72 1.63 -17.94 0.31
C LEU A 72 1.53 -16.87 1.42
N GLY A 73 0.39 -16.75 2.11
CA GLY A 73 0.27 -15.88 3.30
C GLY A 73 -0.27 -14.46 3.04
N LEU A 74 -0.94 -14.23 1.91
CA LEU A 74 -1.71 -12.99 1.66
C LEU A 74 -3.09 -12.95 2.35
N ASP A 75 -3.41 -13.91 3.23
CA ASP A 75 -4.74 -14.08 3.83
C ASP A 75 -5.24 -12.85 4.62
N ASN A 76 -4.34 -11.94 4.98
CA ASN A 76 -4.64 -10.76 5.77
C ASN A 76 -4.58 -9.44 4.98
N VAL A 77 -4.41 -9.48 3.65
CA VAL A 77 -4.38 -8.26 2.82
C VAL A 77 -5.12 -8.44 1.50
N VAL A 78 -5.94 -7.46 1.13
CA VAL A 78 -6.58 -7.26 -0.19
C VAL A 78 -6.20 -5.89 -0.74
N VAL A 79 -6.18 -5.73 -2.05
CA VAL A 79 -6.07 -4.41 -2.70
C VAL A 79 -7.40 -4.06 -3.35
N GLU A 80 -7.94 -2.91 -2.99
CA GLU A 80 -9.18 -2.40 -3.56
C GLU A 80 -9.00 -0.99 -4.13
N GLU A 81 -9.73 -0.70 -5.20
CA GLU A 81 -9.90 0.66 -5.68
C GLU A 81 -10.84 1.42 -4.74
N GLN A 82 -10.37 2.54 -4.20
CA GLN A 82 -11.18 3.42 -3.38
C GLN A 82 -11.15 4.84 -3.93
N ARG A 83 -12.32 5.48 -3.93
CA ARG A 83 -12.46 6.87 -4.33
C ARG A 83 -12.30 7.76 -3.10
N HIS A 84 -11.22 8.53 -3.08
CA HIS A 84 -10.99 9.56 -2.08
C HIS A 84 -11.45 10.92 -2.61
N LYS A 85 -12.05 11.76 -1.75
CA LYS A 85 -12.60 13.07 -2.17
C LYS A 85 -11.53 13.98 -2.78
N GLU A 86 -10.33 13.97 -2.21
CA GLU A 86 -9.25 14.89 -2.56
C GLU A 86 -8.27 14.32 -3.58
N LEU A 87 -8.09 13.00 -3.60
CA LEU A 87 -7.07 12.32 -4.42
C LEU A 87 -7.64 11.61 -5.65
N GLY A 88 -8.97 11.50 -5.77
CA GLY A 88 -9.61 10.66 -6.77
C GLY A 88 -9.46 9.17 -6.45
N THR A 89 -9.40 8.32 -7.48
CA THR A 89 -9.32 6.86 -7.28
C THR A 89 -7.87 6.43 -7.03
N VAL A 90 -7.69 5.69 -5.93
CA VAL A 90 -6.42 5.11 -5.50
C VAL A 90 -6.58 3.62 -5.21
N LEU A 91 -5.49 2.86 -5.33
CA LEU A 91 -5.42 1.48 -4.88
C LEU A 91 -4.98 1.46 -3.41
N ILE A 92 -5.79 0.83 -2.57
CA ILE A 92 -5.56 0.74 -1.13
C ILE A 92 -5.39 -0.72 -0.73
N ALA A 93 -4.25 -1.02 -0.09
CA ALA A 93 -4.05 -2.28 0.61
C ALA A 93 -4.80 -2.23 1.94
N LYS A 94 -5.62 -3.24 2.26
CA LYS A 94 -6.34 -3.32 3.53
C LYS A 94 -6.60 -4.76 3.92
N ARG A 95 -7.02 -4.99 5.17
CA ARG A 95 -7.45 -6.33 5.59
C ARG A 95 -8.77 -6.74 4.88
N PRO A 96 -8.95 -8.01 4.49
CA PRO A 96 -10.25 -8.49 4.03
C PRO A 96 -11.36 -8.15 5.04
N GLY A 97 -12.51 -7.69 4.54
CA GLY A 97 -13.64 -7.29 5.38
C GLY A 97 -13.45 -5.96 6.12
N CYS A 98 -12.32 -5.26 5.91
CA CYS A 98 -12.14 -3.94 6.49
C CYS A 98 -12.99 -2.90 5.74
N GLY A 99 -13.78 -2.14 6.52
CA GLY A 99 -14.73 -1.15 6.03
C GLY A 99 -14.06 0.14 5.56
N ALA A 100 -14.35 1.24 6.25
CA ALA A 100 -13.79 2.55 5.90
C ALA A 100 -12.29 2.60 6.24
N VAL A 101 -11.49 2.94 5.25
CA VAL A 101 -10.06 3.21 5.41
C VAL A 101 -9.88 4.68 5.75
N GLN A 102 -9.09 4.96 6.78
CA GLN A 102 -8.61 6.30 7.09
C GLN A 102 -7.27 6.53 6.40
N LEU A 103 -7.18 7.60 5.64
CA LEU A 103 -5.99 8.01 4.91
C LEU A 103 -5.57 9.40 5.41
N ASP A 104 -4.42 9.46 6.08
CA ASP A 104 -3.83 10.70 6.55
C ASP A 104 -2.58 11.01 5.72
N ILE A 105 -2.45 12.25 5.26
CA ILE A 105 -1.30 12.72 4.46
C ILE A 105 -0.69 13.91 5.19
N GLU A 106 0.54 13.73 5.67
CA GLU A 106 1.33 14.76 6.32
C GLU A 106 2.44 15.23 5.37
N TYR A 107 2.52 16.53 5.12
CA TYR A 107 3.59 17.14 4.35
C TYR A 107 4.77 17.43 5.29
N GLY A 108 5.88 16.73 5.10
CA GLY A 108 7.13 16.98 5.81
C GLY A 108 8.07 17.89 5.04
N ASP A 109 9.25 18.11 5.61
CA ASP A 109 10.29 18.94 5.00
C ASP A 109 10.96 18.27 3.79
N GLY A 110 11.52 19.08 2.88
CA GLY A 110 12.31 18.59 1.75
C GLY A 110 11.51 17.87 0.64
N GLY A 111 10.20 18.14 0.56
CA GLY A 111 9.31 17.53 -0.44
C GLY A 111 8.98 16.06 -0.16
N VAL A 112 9.19 15.62 1.08
CA VAL A 112 8.82 14.28 1.56
C VAL A 112 7.45 14.37 2.23
N MET A 113 6.55 13.47 1.85
CA MET A 113 5.22 13.35 2.41
C MET A 113 5.12 12.01 3.13
N ARG A 114 4.54 12.02 4.33
CA ARG A 114 4.19 10.81 5.06
C ARG A 114 2.73 10.50 4.81
N ILE A 115 2.49 9.31 4.29
CA ILE A 115 1.15 8.77 4.07
C ILE A 115 0.92 7.70 5.12
N LYS A 116 -0.16 7.81 5.85
CA LYS A 116 -0.60 6.81 6.81
C LYS A 116 -1.95 6.28 6.38
N VAL A 117 -2.05 4.96 6.31
CA VAL A 117 -3.29 4.27 5.97
C VAL A 117 -3.64 3.36 7.13
N SER A 118 -4.83 3.58 7.67
CA SER A 118 -5.33 2.87 8.84
C SER A 118 -6.69 2.26 8.54
N CYS A 119 -6.85 0.97 8.85
CA CYS A 119 -8.12 0.29 8.75
C CYS A 119 -8.30 -0.62 9.97
N GLY A 120 -9.01 -0.10 10.98
CA GLY A 120 -9.07 -0.72 12.30
C GLY A 120 -7.69 -0.81 12.94
N LYS A 121 -7.25 -2.02 13.25
CA LYS A 121 -5.90 -2.27 13.80
C LYS A 121 -4.83 -2.35 12.70
N ALA A 122 -5.16 -2.61 11.44
CA ALA A 122 -4.18 -2.75 10.38
C ALA A 122 -3.69 -1.37 9.91
N ILE A 123 -2.39 -1.10 10.05
CA ILE A 123 -1.82 0.21 9.75
C ILE A 123 -0.53 0.05 8.95
N TYR A 124 -0.39 0.83 7.89
CA TYR A 124 0.90 1.05 7.24
C TYR A 124 1.17 2.52 7.00
N GLU A 125 2.45 2.86 7.01
CA GLU A 125 2.96 4.20 6.79
C GLU A 125 4.01 4.15 5.69
N CYS A 126 4.00 5.14 4.81
CA CYS A 126 5.02 5.29 3.79
C CYS A 126 5.46 6.73 3.62
N ASN A 127 6.77 6.92 3.48
CA ASN A 127 7.35 8.22 3.14
C ASN A 127 7.57 8.26 1.64
N ILE A 128 7.07 9.30 0.99
CA ILE A 128 7.08 9.48 -0.45
C ILE A 128 7.70 10.82 -0.79
N LYS A 129 8.64 10.83 -1.72
CA LYS A 129 9.21 12.05 -2.29
C LYS A 129 8.69 12.26 -3.71
N CYS A 130 8.16 13.45 -3.99
CA CYS A 130 7.82 13.87 -5.35
C CYS A 130 9.08 14.36 -6.08
N GLN A 131 9.32 13.84 -7.28
CA GLN A 131 10.40 14.25 -8.18
C GLN A 131 9.86 14.77 -9.51
#